data_AF-A0A955DPU6-F1
#
_entry.id   AF-A0A955DPU6-F1
#
_cell.length_a   1.000
_cell.length_b   1.000
_cell.length_c   1.000
_cell.angle_alpha   90.00
_cell.angle_beta   90.00
_cell.angle_gamma   90.00
#
_symmetry.space_group_name_H-M   'P 1'
#
loop_
_entity.id
_entity.type
_entity.pdbx_description
1 polymer ?
#
loop_
_entity_poly.entity_id
_entity_poly.type
_entity_poly.pdbx_seq_one_letter_code
_entity_poly.pdbx_strand_id
1 'polypeptide(L)' 'MTSKNPAVTASAEATANPPRHFNRRQAERFAVAPMYTEIRARREDHSPEMSGHIYDVSATGIRLELDAPVLPGDA' A
#
# COMPACT_ATOMS: atom_id res chain seq x y z
N MET A 1 44.67 41.84 -18.87
CA MET A 1 43.39 41.98 -19.59
C MET A 1 42.97 40.63 -20.15
N THR A 2 41.90 40.08 -19.58
CA THR A 2 40.89 39.22 -20.25
C THR A 2 41.34 37.86 -20.78
N SER A 3 41.27 36.78 -19.97
CA SER A 3 40.10 35.89 -19.81
C SER A 3 39.71 35.13 -21.08
N LYS A 4 39.80 33.80 -21.04
CA LYS A 4 38.71 32.87 -21.36
C LYS A 4 39.14 31.43 -21.05
N ASN A 5 38.77 30.95 -19.86
CA ASN A 5 38.73 29.51 -19.58
C ASN A 5 37.64 28.89 -20.47
N PRO A 6 37.89 27.78 -21.18
CA PRO A 6 36.80 27.06 -21.82
C PRO A 6 35.94 26.43 -20.72
N ALA A 7 34.65 26.72 -20.80
CA ALA A 7 33.63 26.21 -19.91
C ALA A 7 33.73 24.68 -19.84
N VAL A 8 33.99 24.17 -18.64
CA VAL A 8 33.71 22.77 -18.29
C VAL A 8 32.20 22.63 -18.41
N THR A 9 31.76 22.01 -19.51
CA THR A 9 30.39 21.56 -19.69
C THR A 9 30.09 20.58 -18.56
N ALA A 10 29.45 21.07 -17.51
CA ALA A 10 28.85 20.23 -16.51
C ALA A 10 27.72 19.46 -17.20
N SER A 11 28.01 18.24 -17.65
CA SER A 11 27.00 17.25 -17.93
C SER A 11 26.25 17.02 -16.63
N ALA A 12 25.09 17.65 -16.50
CA ALA A 12 24.13 17.35 -15.46
C ALA A 12 23.60 15.94 -15.72
N GLU A 13 24.34 14.93 -15.30
CA GLU A 13 23.71 13.67 -14.93
C GLU A 13 22.70 14.02 -13.85
N ALA A 14 21.43 14.05 -14.22
CA ALA A 14 20.35 13.98 -13.26
C ALA A 14 20.58 12.69 -12.47
N THR A 15 21.21 12.79 -11.30
CA THR A 15 21.28 11.72 -10.32
C THR A 15 19.85 11.30 -10.02
N ALA A 16 19.38 10.27 -10.72
CA ALA A 16 18.09 9.67 -10.46
C ALA A 16 18.17 9.12 -9.04
N ASN A 17 17.62 9.87 -8.08
CA ASN A 17 17.50 9.42 -6.71
C ASN A 17 16.61 8.16 -6.77
N PRO A 18 17.15 6.95 -6.54
CA PRO A 18 16.32 5.75 -6.61
C PRO A 18 15.17 5.93 -5.62
N PRO A 19 13.94 5.49 -5.96
CA PRO A 19 12.82 5.60 -5.04
C PRO A 19 13.23 4.95 -3.73
N ARG A 20 13.41 5.76 -2.69
CA ARG A 20 13.71 5.25 -1.36
C ARG A 20 12.48 4.44 -0.94
N HIS A 21 12.63 3.11 -0.90
CA HIS A 21 11.61 2.21 -0.41
C HIS A 21 11.41 2.44 1.09
N PHE A 22 10.65 3.47 1.44
CA PHE A 22 10.26 3.76 2.81
C PHE A 22 9.09 2.86 3.18
N ASN A 23 9.34 1.91 4.09
CA ASN A 23 8.28 1.15 4.72
C ASN A 23 7.49 2.07 5.67
N ARG A 24 6.25 2.39 5.30
CA ARG A 24 5.34 3.23 6.09
C ARG A 24 4.50 2.44 7.12
N ARG A 25 4.66 1.12 7.19
CA ARG A 25 3.87 0.26 8.09
C ARG A 25 4.32 0.48 9.53
N GLN A 26 3.34 0.66 10.41
CA GLN A 26 3.58 0.78 11.86
C GLN A 26 3.55 -0.58 12.58
N ALA A 27 3.01 -1.61 11.94
CA ALA A 27 2.92 -2.98 12.47
C ALA A 27 3.30 -4.00 11.39
N GLU A 28 3.90 -5.11 11.83
CA GLU A 28 4.17 -6.27 10.98
C GLU A 28 2.86 -6.91 10.49
N ARG A 29 2.89 -7.43 9.26
CA ARG A 29 1.77 -8.14 8.63
C ARG A 29 2.16 -9.58 8.35
N PHE A 30 1.31 -10.50 8.77
CA PHE A 30 1.47 -11.93 8.53
C PHE A 30 0.53 -12.36 7.41
N ALA A 31 1.09 -12.95 6.36
CA ALA A 31 0.31 -13.53 5.27
C ALA A 31 -0.38 -14.81 5.74
N VAL A 32 -1.59 -15.03 5.25
CA VAL A 32 -2.39 -16.24 5.54
C VAL A 32 -2.91 -16.85 4.24
N ALA A 33 -3.24 -18.13 4.26
CA ALA A 33 -3.80 -18.83 3.11
C ALA A 33 -5.31 -18.55 3.01
N PRO A 34 -5.80 -17.85 1.96
CA PRO A 34 -7.20 -17.40 1.87
C PRO A 34 -8.24 -18.52 1.98
N MET A 35 -7.90 -19.70 1.45
CA MET A 35 -8.76 -20.89 1.46
C MET A 35 -9.21 -21.31 2.88
N TYR A 36 -8.47 -20.93 3.91
CA TYR A 36 -8.75 -21.32 5.30
C TYR A 36 -9.13 -20.13 6.20
N THR A 37 -9.40 -18.97 5.62
CA THR A 37 -9.64 -17.73 6.37
C THR A 37 -10.96 -17.07 5.95
N GLU A 38 -12.01 -17.89 5.80
CA GLU A 38 -13.36 -17.38 5.58
C GLU A 38 -13.75 -16.40 6.70
N ILE A 39 -14.29 -15.26 6.29
CA ILE A 39 -14.81 -14.24 7.20
C ILE A 39 -16.24 -13.90 6.85
N ARG A 40 -16.94 -13.38 7.86
CA ARG A 40 -18.26 -12.81 7.75
C ARG A 40 -18.23 -11.37 8.26
N ALA A 41 -18.67 -10.44 7.43
CA ALA A 41 -18.74 -9.02 7.75
C ALA A 41 -20.20 -8.55 7.71
N ARG A 42 -20.58 -7.73 8.68
CA ARG A 42 -21.90 -7.11 8.75
C ARG A 42 -21.71 -5.62 8.98
N ARG A 43 -22.40 -4.80 8.19
CA ARG A 43 -22.46 -3.35 8.39
C ARG A 43 -23.37 -3.03 9.57
N GLU A 44 -23.14 -1.90 10.22
CA GLU A 44 -23.94 -1.47 11.39
C GLU A 44 -25.40 -1.17 11.04
N ASP A 45 -25.67 -0.81 9.78
CA ASP A 45 -27.01 -0.52 9.24
C ASP A 45 -27.92 -1.76 9.08
N HIS A 46 -27.52 -2.90 9.63
CA HIS A 46 -28.20 -4.18 9.54
C HIS A 46 -28.35 -4.71 8.11
N SER A 47 -27.49 -4.29 7.18
CA SER A 47 -27.39 -4.88 5.85
C SER A 47 -27.13 -6.40 5.92
N PRO A 48 -27.48 -7.13 4.85
CA PRO A 48 -27.14 -8.54 4.72
C PRO A 48 -25.65 -8.81 4.97
N GLU A 49 -25.37 -9.95 5.58
CA GLU A 49 -24.01 -10.39 5.86
C GLU A 49 -23.24 -10.67 4.58
N MET A 50 -21.99 -10.23 4.53
CA MET A 50 -21.07 -10.44 3.42
C MET A 50 -20.07 -11.53 3.82
N SER A 51 -19.75 -12.43 2.89
CA SER A 51 -18.64 -13.37 3.04
C SER A 51 -17.40 -12.91 2.30
N GLY A 52 -16.27 -13.51 2.64
CA GLY A 52 -15.00 -13.28 1.98
C GLY A 52 -13.85 -14.03 2.63
N HIS A 53 -12.63 -13.59 2.34
CA HIS A 53 -11.41 -14.21 2.83
C HIS A 53 -10.36 -13.18 3.26
N ILE A 54 -9.50 -13.55 4.21
CA ILE A 54 -8.34 -12.72 4.63
C ILE A 54 -7.08 -13.15 3.87
N TYR A 55 -6.29 -12.18 3.44
CA TYR A 55 -4.96 -12.38 2.85
C TYR A 55 -3.81 -12.10 3.82
N ASP A 56 -3.96 -11.10 4.68
CA ASP A 56 -2.97 -10.78 5.71
C ASP A 56 -3.61 -10.10 6.93
N VAL A 57 -2.94 -10.23 8.07
CA VAL A 57 -3.33 -9.63 9.36
C VAL A 57 -2.16 -8.93 10.02
N SER A 58 -2.45 -7.80 10.66
CA SER A 58 -1.56 -7.08 11.57
C SER A 58 -2.32 -6.67 12.83
N ALA A 59 -1.58 -6.21 13.83
CA ALA A 59 -2.16 -5.62 15.04
C ALA A 59 -3.09 -4.43 14.77
N THR A 60 -2.96 -3.76 13.61
CA THR A 60 -3.74 -2.56 13.27
C THR A 60 -4.79 -2.77 12.19
N GLY A 61 -4.95 -4.00 11.69
CA GLY A 61 -5.97 -4.32 10.69
C GLY A 61 -5.61 -5.48 9.79
N ILE A 62 -6.50 -5.76 8.84
CA ILE A 62 -6.43 -6.89 7.91
C ILE A 62 -6.48 -6.42 6.45
N ARG A 63 -5.99 -7.25 5.54
CA ARG A 63 -6.32 -7.18 4.11
C ARG A 63 -7.25 -8.33 3.78
N LEU A 64 -8.39 -8.02 3.19
CA LEU A 64 -9.44 -8.98 2.89
C LEU A 64 -10.01 -8.73 1.49
N GLU A 65 -10.72 -9.73 0.98
CA GLU A 65 -11.60 -9.65 -0.18
C GLU A 65 -12.99 -10.10 0.27
N LEU A 66 -14.03 -9.41 -0.22
CA LEU A 66 -15.42 -9.76 0.01
C LEU A 66 -16.06 -10.16 -1.32
N ASP A 67 -17.04 -11.06 -1.25
CA ASP A 67 -17.82 -11.51 -2.41
C ASP A 67 -18.62 -10.35 -3.03
N ALA A 68 -18.98 -9.34 -2.21
CA ALA A 68 -19.68 -8.14 -2.62
C ALA A 68 -18.83 -6.89 -2.34
N PRO A 69 -18.82 -5.90 -3.27
CA PRO A 69 -17.99 -4.71 -3.11
C PRO A 69 -18.50 -3.80 -1.97
N VAL A 70 -17.55 -3.14 -1.32
CA VAL A 70 -17.79 -2.06 -0.35
C VAL A 70 -17.15 -0.80 -0.91
N LEU A 71 -17.84 0.34 -0.87
CA LEU A 71 -17.28 1.58 -1.37
C LEU A 71 -16.27 2.15 -0.36
N PRO A 72 -15.19 2.80 -0.81
CA PRO A 72 -14.26 3.47 0.10
C PRO A 72 -14.98 4.52 0.96
N GLY A 73 -14.83 4.41 2.28
CA GLY A 73 -15.47 5.32 3.23
C GLY A 73 -16.85 4.87 3.72
N ASP A 74 -17.38 3.75 3.22
CA ASP A 74 -18.52 3.07 3.85
C ASP A 74 -18.09 2.64 5.28
N ALA A 75 -18.91 3.00 6.27
CA ALA A 75 -18.75 2.62 7.68
C ALA A 75 -19.69 1.46 8.03
#